data_AF-A0A6F8ZP17-F1
#
_entry.id   AF-A0A6F8ZP17-F1
#
_cell.length_a   1.000
_cell.length_b   1.000
_cell.length_c   1.000
_cell.angle_alpha   90.00
_cell.angle_beta   90.00
_cell.angle_gamma   90.00
#
_symmetry.space_group_name_H-M   'P 1'
#
loop_
_entity.id
_entity.type
_entity.pdbx_description
1 polymer ?
#
loop_
_entity_poly.entity_id
_entity_poly.type
_entity_poly.pdbx_seq_one_letter_code
_entity_poly.pdbx_strand_id
1 'polypeptide(L)'
;MGAGEHDGESLTVSSLLRWALWYFKNDKSKSWTENLRLIAKFDTVEDFWALYNHIQQPSKLGFGCDYCLFKDGVKPMWEDDKNKLGGRQQYKERLSIPIKLLIGYQSHDDTSSKSGSTTKNMYSV
;
A
#
# COMPACT_ATOMS: atom_id res chain seq x y z
N MET A 1 -3.44 -22.77 41.17
CA MET A 1 -2.31 -22.57 40.23
C MET A 1 -2.83 -22.84 38.83
N GLY A 2 -2.78 -21.84 37.97
CA GLY A 2 -3.36 -21.83 36.64
C GLY A 2 -3.47 -20.38 36.21
N ALA A 3 -2.32 -19.81 35.83
CA ALA A 3 -2.22 -18.44 35.37
C ALA A 3 -3.03 -18.29 34.07
N GLY A 4 -3.92 -17.29 34.03
CA GLY A 4 -4.52 -16.85 32.79
C GLY A 4 -3.46 -16.10 31.98
N GLU A 5 -3.17 -16.58 30.78
CA GLU A 5 -2.57 -15.78 29.72
C GLU A 5 -3.60 -14.73 29.28
N HIS A 6 -3.43 -13.52 29.80
CA HIS A 6 -4.02 -12.32 29.24
C HIS A 6 -2.97 -11.69 28.33
N ASP A 7 -3.03 -12.04 27.04
CA ASP A 7 -2.23 -11.42 25.99
C ASP A 7 -2.86 -10.06 25.65
N GLY A 8 -2.75 -9.13 26.59
CA GLY A 8 -3.04 -7.73 26.37
C GLY A 8 -1.90 -7.11 25.57
N GLU A 9 -2.00 -7.16 24.23
CA GLU A 9 -1.09 -6.44 23.35
C GLU A 9 -1.24 -4.93 23.60
N SER A 10 -0.35 -4.38 24.43
CA SER A 10 -0.27 -2.94 24.71
C SER A 10 0.18 -2.23 23.44
N LEU A 11 -0.78 -1.68 22.70
CA LEU A 11 -0.52 -0.83 21.55
C LEU A 11 0.15 0.46 22.06
N THR A 12 1.48 0.50 22.07
CA THR A 12 2.21 1.75 22.29
C THR A 12 1.81 2.77 21.22
N VAL A 13 1.84 4.06 21.51
CA VAL A 13 1.51 5.13 20.53
C VAL A 13 2.32 4.97 19.22
N SER A 14 3.52 4.40 19.30
CA SER A 14 4.34 4.06 18.13
C SER A 14 3.69 3.02 17.20
N SER A 15 2.97 2.02 17.74
CA SER A 15 2.29 1.01 16.92
C SER A 15 1.04 1.55 16.23
N LEU A 16 0.40 2.59 16.79
CA LEU A 16 -0.76 3.25 16.17
C LEU A 16 -0.37 4.06 14.92
N LEU A 17 0.87 4.54 14.85
CA LEU A 17 1.37 5.31 13.71
C LEU A 17 2.01 4.43 12.64
N ARG A 18 2.41 3.21 12.98
CA ARG A 18 3.06 2.27 12.07
C ARG A 18 2.12 1.76 10.99
N TRP A 19 2.67 1.63 9.80
CA TRP A 19 2.03 1.08 8.61
C TRP A 19 2.71 -0.22 8.18
N ALA A 20 1.95 -1.06 7.50
CA ALA A 20 2.37 -2.33 6.93
C ALA A 20 2.00 -2.34 5.44
N LEU A 21 3.01 -2.44 4.58
CA LEU A 21 2.82 -2.62 3.14
C LEU A 21 2.80 -4.10 2.81
N TRP A 22 1.75 -4.53 2.12
CA TRP A 22 1.54 -5.89 1.68
C TRP A 22 1.55 -5.96 0.16
N TYR A 23 2.04 -7.08 -0.37
CA TYR A 23 1.96 -7.45 -1.78
C TYR A 23 1.08 -8.68 -1.95
N PHE A 24 0.08 -8.57 -2.81
CA PHE A 24 -0.70 -9.70 -3.28
C PHE A 24 -0.16 -10.15 -4.62
N LYS A 25 0.32 -11.39 -4.72
CA LYS A 25 0.73 -12.02 -5.97
C LYS A 25 -0.37 -12.96 -6.43
N ASN A 26 -0.97 -12.74 -7.59
CA ASN A 26 -2.01 -13.64 -8.12
C ASN A 26 -1.41 -14.95 -8.69
N ASP A 27 -1.06 -15.87 -7.81
CA ASP A 27 -0.69 -17.23 -8.16
C ASP A 27 -1.91 -18.14 -8.05
N LYS A 28 -2.43 -18.59 -9.20
CA LYS A 28 -3.65 -19.43 -9.28
C LYS A 28 -3.49 -20.80 -8.62
N SER A 29 -2.27 -21.22 -8.30
CA SER A 29 -2.00 -22.48 -7.61
C SER A 29 -2.13 -22.39 -6.09
N LYS A 30 -2.28 -21.18 -5.54
CA LYS A 30 -2.26 -20.91 -4.10
C LYS A 30 -3.59 -20.32 -3.63
N SER A 31 -3.88 -20.52 -2.35
CA SER A 31 -5.00 -19.81 -1.72
C SER A 31 -4.74 -18.30 -1.69
N TRP A 32 -5.82 -17.52 -1.54
CA TRP A 32 -5.73 -16.07 -1.46
C TRP A 32 -4.81 -15.60 -0.33
N THR A 33 -4.91 -16.24 0.84
CA THR A 33 -4.09 -15.90 2.02
C THR A 33 -2.61 -16.15 1.79
N GLU A 34 -2.25 -17.23 1.09
CA GLU A 34 -0.85 -17.55 0.74
C GLU A 34 -0.25 -16.61 -0.31
N ASN A 35 -1.12 -15.99 -1.11
CA ASN A 35 -0.76 -15.01 -2.12
C ASN A 35 -0.48 -13.63 -1.53
N LEU A 36 -0.97 -13.37 -0.31
CA LEU A 36 -0.76 -12.13 0.40
C LEU A 36 0.52 -12.19 1.25
N ARG A 37 1.42 -11.23 1.05
CA ARG A 37 2.74 -11.20 1.69
C ARG A 37 3.03 -9.83 2.29
N LEU A 38 3.47 -9.80 3.54
CA LEU A 38 4.00 -8.57 4.14
C LEU A 38 5.35 -8.24 3.48
N ILE A 39 5.51 -7.01 2.99
CA ILE A 39 6.76 -6.52 2.42
C ILE A 39 7.60 -5.89 3.51
N ALA A 40 7.03 -4.90 4.20
CA ALA A 40 7.72 -4.10 5.18
C ALA A 40 6.72 -3.39 6.10
N LYS A 41 7.22 -2.99 7.27
CA LYS A 41 6.54 -2.10 8.20
C LYS A 41 7.39 -0.85 8.39
N PHE A 42 6.75 0.30 8.50
CA PHE A 42 7.42 1.59 8.69
C PHE A 42 6.53 2.54 9.49
N ASP A 43 7.13 3.41 10.29
CA ASP A 43 6.44 4.44 11.07
C ASP A 43 6.99 5.85 10.82
N THR A 44 7.98 5.99 9.92
CA THR A 44 8.53 7.28 9.49
C THR A 44 8.30 7.53 7.99
N VAL A 45 8.43 8.79 7.57
CA VAL A 45 8.29 9.20 6.17
C VAL A 45 9.53 8.79 5.36
N GLU A 46 10.69 8.83 5.98
CA GLU A 46 11.97 8.45 5.42
C GLU A 46 12.00 6.96 5.08
N ASP A 47 11.53 6.10 5.99
CA ASP A 47 11.44 4.65 5.76
C ASP A 47 10.43 4.33 4.65
N PHE A 48 9.33 5.09 4.56
CA PHE A 48 8.39 4.98 3.46
C PHE A 48 9.06 5.27 2.12
N TRP A 49 9.77 6.40 2.00
CA TRP A 49 10.42 6.76 0.74
C TRP A 49 11.57 5.82 0.38
N ALA A 50 12.34 5.38 1.38
CA ALA A 50 13.35 4.35 1.20
C ALA A 50 12.71 3.07 0.64
N LEU A 51 11.62 2.58 1.23
CA LEU A 51 10.91 1.41 0.72
C LEU A 51 10.35 1.64 -0.69
N TYR A 52 9.66 2.76 -0.91
CA TYR A 52 9.01 3.08 -2.18
C TYR A 52 10.00 3.09 -3.35
N ASN A 53 11.21 3.60 -3.12
CA ASN A 53 12.26 3.68 -4.14
C ASN A 53 12.89 2.31 -4.47
N HIS A 54 12.68 1.28 -3.65
CA HIS A 54 13.24 -0.06 -3.84
C HIS A 54 12.20 -1.11 -4.24
N ILE A 55 10.91 -0.76 -4.30
CA ILE A 55 9.85 -1.65 -4.77
C ILE A 55 9.47 -1.35 -6.22
N GLN A 56 8.85 -2.33 -6.86
CA GLN A 56 8.34 -2.18 -8.22
C GLN A 56 7.20 -1.16 -8.24
N GLN A 57 7.16 -0.30 -9.26
CA GLN A 57 6.08 0.66 -9.41
C GLN A 57 4.74 -0.06 -9.61
N PRO A 58 3.62 0.43 -9.03
CA PRO A 58 2.30 -0.19 -9.19
C PRO A 58 1.88 -0.41 -10.65
N SER A 59 2.28 0.50 -11.57
CA SER A 59 2.01 0.39 -13.01
C SER A 59 2.74 -0.76 -13.70
N LYS A 60 3.80 -1.28 -13.08
CA LYS A 60 4.63 -2.37 -13.63
C LYS A 60 4.27 -3.72 -13.02
N LEU A 61 3.31 -3.79 -12.10
CA LEU A 61 2.93 -5.05 -11.47
C LEU A 61 2.32 -6.01 -12.48
N GLY A 62 2.48 -7.32 -12.22
CA GLY A 62 1.82 -8.35 -12.99
C GLY A 62 0.30 -8.24 -12.88
N PHE A 63 -0.43 -8.69 -13.90
CA PHE A 63 -1.89 -8.64 -13.90
C PHE A 63 -2.48 -9.36 -12.68
N GLY A 64 -3.41 -8.68 -11.98
CA GLY A 64 -4.04 -9.18 -10.76
C GLY A 64 -3.15 -9.15 -9.52
N CYS A 65 -1.95 -8.56 -9.58
CA CYS A 65 -1.13 -8.30 -8.40
C CYS A 65 -1.45 -6.92 -7.83
N ASP A 66 -1.42 -6.80 -6.51
CA ASP A 66 -1.83 -5.57 -5.80
C ASP A 66 -0.83 -5.22 -4.69
N TYR A 67 -0.74 -3.92 -4.40
CA TYR A 67 -0.19 -3.45 -3.13
C TYR A 67 -1.31 -3.03 -2.20
N CYS A 68 -1.19 -3.34 -0.92
CA CYS A 68 -2.14 -2.96 0.12
C CYS A 68 -1.39 -2.31 1.27
N LEU A 69 -1.71 -1.05 1.58
CA LEU A 69 -1.13 -0.33 2.71
C LEU A 69 -2.15 -0.24 3.85
N PHE A 70 -1.84 -0.88 4.98
CA PHE A 70 -2.74 -0.96 6.14
C PHE A 70 -1.99 -0.53 7.40
N LYS A 71 -2.73 -0.16 8.45
CA LYS A 71 -2.14 0.05 9.77
C LYS A 71 -1.52 -1.24 10.28
N ASP A 72 -0.44 -1.13 11.05
CA ASP A 72 0.15 -2.31 11.67
C ASP A 72 -0.88 -3.05 12.55
N GLY A 73 -0.83 -4.37 12.52
CA GLY A 73 -1.82 -5.24 13.15
C GLY A 73 -3.17 -5.33 12.42
N VAL A 74 -3.35 -4.68 11.26
CA VAL A 74 -4.54 -4.84 10.42
C VAL A 74 -4.17 -5.61 9.16
N LYS A 75 -4.75 -6.79 8.98
CA LYS A 75 -4.56 -7.57 7.77
C LYS A 75 -5.45 -7.01 6.65
N PRO A 76 -4.98 -6.98 5.39
CA PRO A 76 -5.74 -6.47 4.25
C PRO A 76 -6.81 -7.46 3.78
N MET A 77 -7.61 -8.00 4.70
CA MET A 77 -8.63 -9.02 4.47
C MET A 77 -9.94 -8.62 5.17
N TRP A 78 -11.07 -9.07 4.65
CA TRP A 78 -12.38 -8.69 5.17
C TRP A 78 -12.70 -9.38 6.50
N GLU A 79 -12.07 -10.53 6.77
CA GLU A 79 -12.18 -11.29 8.02
C GLU A 79 -11.49 -10.60 9.20
N ASP A 80 -10.62 -9.61 8.96
CA ASP A 80 -9.98 -8.85 10.02
C ASP A 80 -11.04 -8.09 10.83
N ASP A 81 -10.95 -8.17 12.16
CA ASP A 81 -11.92 -7.55 13.06
C ASP A 81 -12.07 -6.05 12.84
N LYS A 82 -11.03 -5.36 12.36
CA LYS A 82 -11.07 -3.92 12.08
C LYS A 82 -11.66 -3.60 10.70
N ASN A 83 -11.80 -4.60 9.82
CA ASN A 83 -12.33 -4.43 8.46
C ASN A 83 -13.76 -4.97 8.30
N LYS A 84 -14.19 -5.95 9.11
CA LYS A 84 -15.46 -6.70 8.93
C LYS A 84 -16.73 -5.84 8.92
N LEU A 85 -16.73 -4.69 9.61
CA LEU A 85 -17.86 -3.74 9.66
C LEU A 85 -17.61 -2.49 8.80
N GLY A 86 -16.52 -2.47 8.04
CA GLY A 86 -16.10 -1.33 7.24
C GLY A 86 -16.61 -1.38 5.79
N GLY A 87 -16.04 -0.51 4.96
CA GLY A 87 -16.26 -0.48 3.52
C GLY A 87 -15.03 0.05 2.80
N ARG A 88 -14.97 -0.12 1.47
CA ARG A 88 -13.90 0.43 0.64
C ARG A 88 -14.47 1.36 -0.42
N GLN A 89 -13.88 2.53 -0.59
CA GLN A 89 -14.24 3.43 -1.68
C GLN A 89 -13.40 3.09 -2.91
N GLN A 90 -14.05 2.78 -4.03
CA GLN A 90 -13.38 2.53 -5.30
C GLN A 90 -13.46 3.80 -6.17
N TYR A 91 -12.30 4.37 -6.53
CA TYR A 91 -12.24 5.63 -7.28
C TYR A 91 -12.31 5.45 -8.81
N LYS A 92 -12.33 4.21 -9.31
CA LYS A 92 -12.42 3.93 -10.75
C LYS A 92 -13.77 4.34 -11.36
N GLU A 93 -14.84 4.18 -10.60
CA GLU A 93 -16.22 4.33 -11.09
C GLU A 93 -16.73 5.78 -11.01
N ARG A 94 -16.26 6.55 -10.02
CA ARG A 94 -16.65 7.96 -9.83
C ARG A 94 -16.07 8.93 -10.86
N LEU A 95 -15.02 8.52 -11.57
CA LEU A 95 -14.33 9.39 -12.53
C LEU A 95 -14.59 8.97 -13.99
N SER A 96 -15.41 7.93 -14.22
CA SER A 96 -15.65 7.34 -15.55
C SER A 96 -14.36 7.09 -16.33
N ILE A 97 -13.27 6.77 -15.62
CA ILE A 97 -11.93 6.59 -16.19
C ILE A 97 -11.90 5.21 -16.84
N PRO A 98 -11.76 5.12 -18.18
CA PRO A 98 -11.57 3.85 -18.86
C PRO A 98 -10.40 3.09 -18.24
N ILE A 99 -10.47 1.76 -18.17
CA ILE A 99 -9.41 0.89 -17.60
C ILE A 99 -8.01 1.16 -18.22
N LYS A 100 -7.97 1.74 -19.43
CA LYS A 100 -6.75 2.09 -20.17
C LYS A 100 -6.34 3.57 -20.09
N LEU A 101 -7.06 4.42 -19.36
CA LEU A 101 -6.75 5.84 -19.33
C LEU A 101 -5.55 6.12 -18.42
N LEU A 102 -4.59 6.82 -19.00
CA LEU A 102 -3.34 7.24 -18.38
C LEU A 102 -3.63 8.49 -17.52
N ILE A 103 -3.64 8.35 -16.20
CA ILE A 103 -3.83 9.48 -15.29
C ILE A 103 -2.50 10.23 -15.21
N GLY A 104 -2.43 11.38 -15.89
CA GLY A 104 -1.31 12.30 -15.74
C GLY A 104 -1.32 12.92 -14.34
N TYR A 105 -0.14 13.00 -13.70
CA TYR A 105 0.07 13.81 -12.52
C TYR A 105 0.91 15.02 -12.94
N GLN A 106 0.40 16.24 -12.72
CA GLN A 106 1.21 17.45 -12.80
C GLN A 106 1.77 17.73 -11.41
N SER A 107 3.08 17.54 -11.26
CA SER A 107 3.84 18.10 -10.15
C SER A 107 3.84 19.62 -10.28
N HIS A 108 3.26 20.33 -9.31
CA HIS A 108 3.37 21.79 -9.23
C HIS A 108 4.83 22.18 -8.96
N ASP A 109 5.31 23.20 -9.68
CA ASP A 109 6.71 23.65 -9.75
C ASP A 109 7.29 24.28 -8.48
N ASP A 110 6.69 24.08 -7.30
CA ASP A 110 7.20 24.64 -6.05
C ASP A 110 8.39 23.85 -5.45
N THR A 111 8.77 22.71 -6.06
CA THR A 111 9.88 21.85 -5.59
C THR A 111 11.02 21.66 -6.61
N SER A 112 11.00 22.34 -7.77
CA SER A 112 11.96 22.11 -8.86
C SER A 112 12.73 23.34 -9.34
N SER A 113 13.13 24.25 -8.45
CA SER A 113 14.10 25.31 -8.80
C SER A 113 15.55 24.81 -8.70
N LYS A 114 15.94 23.92 -9.62
CA LYS A 114 17.34 23.86 -10.08
C LYS A 114 17.35 24.06 -11.59
N SER A 115 17.79 25.25 -11.97
CA SER A 115 18.00 25.73 -13.33
C SER A 115 18.74 24.69 -14.17
N GLY A 116 18.07 24.22 -15.24
CA GLY A 116 18.71 23.47 -16.33
C GLY A 116 18.26 22.04 -16.57
N SER A 117 17.36 21.45 -15.77
CA SER A 117 16.95 20.05 -15.99
C SER A 117 15.79 19.93 -16.99
N THR A 118 16.08 19.52 -18.22
CA THR A 118 15.07 19.15 -19.22
C THR A 118 14.54 17.75 -18.96
N THR A 119 13.78 17.54 -17.89
CA THR A 119 13.20 16.21 -17.64
C THR A 119 11.84 16.10 -18.32
N LYS A 120 11.85 15.76 -19.62
CA LYS A 120 10.67 15.28 -20.35
C LYS A 120 10.23 13.93 -19.75
N ASN A 121 9.34 13.97 -18.77
CA ASN A 121 8.73 12.77 -18.19
C ASN A 121 7.31 12.59 -18.72
N MET A 122 7.20 12.32 -20.02
CA MET A 122 6.02 11.66 -20.58
C MET A 122 6.27 10.15 -20.49
N TYR A 123 5.51 9.46 -19.65
CA TYR A 123 5.54 7.99 -19.59
C TYR A 123 4.28 7.42 -20.23
N SER A 124 4.47 6.57 -21.22
CA SER A 124 3.44 5.70 -21.80
C SER A 124 3.29 4.43 -20.96
N VAL A 125 2.03 4.09 -20.65
CA VAL A 125 1.60 2.81 -20.05
C VAL A 125 1.45 1.77 -21.14
#